data_AF-A0A564ZME2-F1
#
_entry.id   AF-A0A564ZME2-F1
#
_cell.length_a   1.000
_cell.length_b   1.000
_cell.length_c   1.000
_cell.angle_alpha   90.00
_cell.angle_beta   90.00
_cell.angle_gamma   90.00
#
_symmetry.space_group_name_H-M   'P 1'
#
loop_
_entity.id
_entity.type
_entity.pdbx_description
1 polymer ?
#
loop_
_entity_poly.entity_id
_entity_poly.type
_entity_poly.pdbx_seq_one_letter_code
_entity_poly.pdbx_strand_id
1 'polypeptide(L)'
;MFRGEAESAIQFFYAWRAVNEVASNNKEVVAILNKAPLFWNTSLGALQTSAFIALGRVFDQRSNTHNINRLLHIGEQNPEIFSLEALAERKRGVSSTADEWLDEYLRDAYVPTPNDFRRLRKHVATRRKIYEASFRPIRHKVFAHKQLSTQVDTEALFANAKIRDIQQLLIFLRRLHEALWQLFFNGRKPILRPAPYSVSQMLAQPRPNGHSLQERLTRETEAFLKLIARQ
;
A
#
# COMPACT_ATOMS: atom_id res chain seq x y z
N MET A 1 1.73 -5.64 -11.96
CA MET A 1 0.66 -4.62 -11.97
C MET A 1 0.05 -4.37 -10.58
N PHE A 2 -0.49 -5.37 -9.86
CA PHE A 2 -1.02 -5.18 -8.48
C PHE A 2 -0.04 -4.47 -7.53
N ARG A 3 1.23 -4.92 -7.50
CA ARG A 3 2.30 -4.28 -6.71
C ARG A 3 2.41 -2.79 -7.03
N GLY A 4 2.51 -2.45 -8.31
CA GLY A 4 2.66 -1.07 -8.77
C GLY A 4 1.51 -0.19 -8.29
N GLU A 5 0.26 -0.62 -8.48
CA GLU A 5 -0.90 0.16 -8.04
C GLU A 5 -0.98 0.30 -6.51
N ALA A 6 -0.66 -0.75 -5.76
CA ALA A 6 -0.63 -0.70 -4.30
C ALA A 6 0.49 0.23 -3.79
N GLU A 7 1.70 0.12 -4.36
CA GLU A 7 2.85 0.98 -4.02
C GLU A 7 2.60 2.44 -4.41
N SER A 8 2.02 2.71 -5.59
CA SER A 8 1.64 4.07 -5.99
C SER A 8 0.60 4.66 -5.05
N ALA A 9 -0.45 3.92 -4.68
CA ALA A 9 -1.44 4.39 -3.72
C ALA A 9 -0.81 4.72 -2.35
N ILE A 10 0.14 3.90 -1.89
CA ILE A 10 0.92 4.16 -0.68
C ILE A 10 1.75 5.43 -0.84
N GLN A 11 2.53 5.56 -1.91
CA GLN A 11 3.39 6.74 -2.14
C GLN A 11 2.57 8.02 -2.13
N PHE A 12 1.52 8.10 -2.92
CA PHE A 12 0.70 9.30 -3.01
C PHE A 12 0.05 9.66 -1.68
N PHE A 13 -0.55 8.68 -1.00
CA PHE A 13 -1.22 8.92 0.27
C PHE A 13 -0.24 9.32 1.37
N TYR A 14 0.88 8.61 1.52
CA TYR A 14 1.84 8.88 2.59
C TYR A 14 2.63 10.17 2.35
N ALA A 15 2.91 10.55 1.09
CA ALA A 15 3.47 11.88 0.80
C ALA A 15 2.50 12.98 1.23
N TRP A 16 1.24 12.90 0.77
CA TRP A 16 0.19 13.86 1.16
C TRP A 16 0.02 13.93 2.68
N ARG A 17 -0.05 12.78 3.35
CA ARG A 17 -0.29 12.74 4.79
C ARG A 17 0.91 13.23 5.58
N ALA A 18 2.14 12.87 5.19
CA ALA A 18 3.35 13.31 5.86
C ALA A 18 3.52 14.84 5.80
N VAL A 19 3.28 15.48 4.65
CA VAL A 19 3.32 16.95 4.55
C VAL A 19 2.34 17.60 5.52
N ASN A 20 1.08 17.15 5.52
CA ASN A 20 0.05 17.70 6.40
C ASN A 20 0.36 17.48 7.89
N GLU A 21 0.87 16.29 8.26
CA GLU A 21 1.21 15.96 9.64
C GLU A 21 2.44 16.74 10.15
N VAL A 22 3.45 16.93 9.31
CA VAL A 22 4.63 17.73 9.68
C VAL A 22 4.24 19.20 9.84
N ALA A 23 3.44 19.73 8.91
CA ALA A 23 2.93 21.10 8.98
C ALA A 23 2.04 21.32 10.21
N SER A 24 1.16 20.38 10.57
CA SER A 24 0.30 20.52 11.75
C SER A 24 1.08 20.60 13.07
N ASN A 25 2.31 20.09 13.08
CA ASN A 25 3.18 20.04 14.27
C ASN A 25 4.32 21.07 14.23
N ASN A 26 4.49 21.85 13.16
CA ASN A 26 5.58 22.82 13.04
C ASN A 26 5.15 24.11 12.31
N LYS A 27 5.11 25.23 13.05
CA LYS A 27 4.71 26.55 12.54
C LYS A 27 5.67 27.13 11.49
N GLU A 28 6.97 26.85 11.58
CA GLU A 28 7.97 27.31 10.60
C GLU A 28 7.74 26.62 9.24
N VAL A 29 7.42 25.32 9.28
CA VAL A 29 7.03 24.58 8.07
C VAL A 29 5.78 25.21 7.45
N VAL A 30 4.76 25.53 8.24
CA VAL A 30 3.55 26.23 7.75
C VAL A 30 3.91 27.56 7.07
N ALA A 31 4.79 28.36 7.69
CA ALA A 31 5.22 29.64 7.13
C ALA A 31 5.89 29.48 5.76
N ILE A 32 6.73 28.45 5.57
CA ILE A 32 7.39 28.19 4.28
C ILE A 32 6.42 27.65 3.24
N LEU A 33 5.54 26.72 3.60
CA LEU A 33 4.52 26.23 2.66
C LEU A 33 3.63 27.40 2.16
N ASN A 34 3.34 28.36 3.03
CA ASN A 34 2.59 29.57 2.69
C ASN A 34 3.36 30.59 1.83
N LYS A 35 4.66 30.41 1.57
CA LYS A 35 5.38 31.21 0.57
C LYS A 35 4.96 30.86 -0.87
N ALA A 36 4.45 29.64 -1.09
CA ALA A 36 3.99 29.18 -2.41
C ALA A 36 2.68 28.36 -2.30
N PRO A 37 1.58 28.96 -1.81
CA PRO A 37 0.38 28.22 -1.43
C PRO A 37 -0.32 27.57 -2.62
N LEU A 38 -0.34 28.22 -3.79
CA LEU A 38 -0.93 27.65 -5.00
C LEU A 38 -0.22 26.36 -5.43
N PHE A 39 1.12 26.35 -5.39
CA PHE A 39 1.92 25.18 -5.74
C PHE A 39 1.63 24.00 -4.80
N TRP A 40 1.65 24.25 -3.48
CA TRP A 40 1.43 23.20 -2.50
C TRP A 40 0.01 22.67 -2.51
N ASN A 41 -1.00 23.53 -2.59
CA ASN A 41 -2.40 23.10 -2.69
C ASN A 41 -2.65 22.26 -3.95
N THR A 42 -2.06 22.67 -5.09
CA THR A 42 -2.15 21.90 -6.34
C THR A 42 -1.48 20.54 -6.20
N SER A 43 -0.26 20.49 -5.67
CA SER A 43 0.50 19.25 -5.50
C SER A 43 -0.20 18.30 -4.52
N LEU A 44 -0.66 18.80 -3.38
CA LEU A 44 -1.38 18.00 -2.38
C LEU A 44 -2.73 17.48 -2.92
N GLY A 45 -3.45 18.30 -3.69
CA GLY A 45 -4.67 17.87 -4.38
C GLY A 45 -4.40 16.75 -5.41
N ALA A 46 -3.31 16.87 -6.18
CA ALA A 46 -2.90 15.85 -7.14
C ALA A 46 -2.49 14.54 -6.45
N LEU A 47 -1.74 14.61 -5.34
CA LEU A 47 -1.37 13.43 -4.54
C LEU A 47 -2.62 12.73 -3.98
N GLN A 48 -3.53 13.48 -3.38
CA GLN A 48 -4.76 12.91 -2.84
C GLN A 48 -5.60 12.24 -3.94
N THR A 49 -5.81 12.93 -5.07
CA THR A 49 -6.53 12.39 -6.24
C THR A 49 -5.90 11.09 -6.73
N SER A 50 -4.57 11.09 -6.91
CA SER A 50 -3.81 9.95 -7.41
C SER A 50 -3.88 8.75 -6.47
N ALA A 51 -3.87 8.98 -5.15
CA ALA A 51 -4.03 7.93 -4.14
C ALA A 51 -5.39 7.23 -4.28
N PHE A 52 -6.49 7.98 -4.41
CA PHE A 52 -7.84 7.41 -4.55
C PHE A 52 -8.04 6.68 -5.88
N ILE A 53 -7.45 7.18 -6.97
CA ILE A 53 -7.49 6.51 -8.28
C ILE A 53 -6.73 5.18 -8.23
N ALA A 54 -5.48 5.19 -7.76
CA ALA A 54 -4.65 3.98 -7.66
C ALA A 54 -5.29 2.93 -6.73
N LEU A 55 -5.78 3.35 -5.57
CA LEU A 55 -6.51 2.48 -4.65
C LEU A 55 -7.75 1.88 -5.31
N GLY A 56 -8.46 2.66 -6.12
CA GLY A 56 -9.62 2.16 -6.86
C GLY A 56 -9.29 1.13 -7.93
N ARG A 57 -8.12 1.22 -8.58
CA ARG A 57 -7.66 0.20 -9.53
C ARG A 57 -7.30 -1.11 -8.84
N VAL A 58 -6.77 -1.05 -7.61
CA VAL A 58 -6.49 -2.27 -6.82
C VAL A 58 -7.77 -3.05 -6.51
N PHE A 59 -8.84 -2.34 -6.14
CA PHE A 59 -10.13 -2.92 -5.77
C PHE A 59 -11.13 -3.03 -6.92
N ASP A 60 -10.74 -2.69 -8.16
CA ASP A 60 -11.63 -2.83 -9.31
C ASP A 60 -12.11 -4.28 -9.45
N GLN A 61 -13.36 -4.44 -9.87
CA GLN A 61 -14.02 -5.75 -10.00
C GLN A 61 -14.17 -6.18 -11.47
N ARG A 62 -13.81 -5.32 -12.42
CA ARG A 62 -13.86 -5.67 -13.86
C ARG A 62 -12.92 -6.85 -14.14
N SER A 63 -13.44 -7.91 -14.76
CA SER A 63 -12.74 -9.18 -15.02
C SER A 63 -11.47 -9.03 -15.86
N ASN A 64 -11.38 -7.98 -16.68
CA ASN A 64 -10.22 -7.67 -17.52
C ASN A 64 -9.13 -6.83 -16.83
N THR A 65 -9.29 -6.47 -15.55
CA THR A 65 -8.32 -5.67 -14.81
C THR A 65 -7.40 -6.53 -13.94
N HIS A 66 -6.12 -6.15 -13.85
CA HIS A 66 -5.15 -6.81 -12.95
C HIS A 66 -5.34 -6.34 -11.50
N ASN A 67 -6.46 -6.75 -10.90
CA ASN A 67 -6.85 -6.39 -9.54
C ASN A 67 -6.46 -7.46 -8.51
N ILE A 68 -6.69 -7.15 -7.23
CA ILE A 68 -6.36 -8.04 -6.10
C ILE A 68 -7.08 -9.39 -6.14
N ASN A 69 -8.32 -9.44 -6.64
CA ASN A 69 -9.07 -10.70 -6.73
C ASN A 69 -8.46 -11.60 -7.80
N ARG A 70 -8.11 -11.04 -8.95
CA ARG A 70 -7.47 -11.77 -10.05
C ARG A 70 -6.11 -12.34 -9.63
N LEU A 71 -5.32 -11.59 -8.88
CA LEU A 71 -4.04 -12.08 -8.33
C LEU A 71 -4.24 -13.33 -7.44
N LEU A 72 -5.18 -13.25 -6.49
CA LEU A 72 -5.46 -14.38 -5.60
C LEU A 72 -6.05 -15.58 -6.35
N HIS A 73 -6.91 -15.32 -7.34
CA HIS A 73 -7.49 -16.38 -8.17
C HIS A 73 -6.41 -17.10 -8.99
N ILE A 74 -5.50 -16.37 -9.64
CA ILE A 74 -4.38 -16.97 -10.38
C ILE A 74 -3.52 -17.83 -9.45
N GLY A 75 -3.15 -17.31 -8.28
CA GLY A 75 -2.35 -18.09 -7.32
C GLY A 75 -3.07 -19.36 -6.84
N GLU A 76 -4.39 -19.33 -6.67
CA GLU A 76 -5.17 -20.50 -6.24
C GLU A 76 -5.38 -21.53 -7.37
N GLN A 77 -5.50 -21.10 -8.62
CA GLN A 77 -5.74 -21.98 -9.77
C GLN A 77 -4.47 -22.61 -10.35
N ASN A 78 -3.30 -22.12 -9.94
CA ASN A 78 -2.00 -22.56 -10.46
C ASN A 78 -1.11 -23.01 -9.29
N PRO A 79 -1.50 -24.03 -8.49
CA PRO A 79 -0.74 -24.46 -7.31
C PRO A 79 0.66 -24.97 -7.65
N GLU A 80 0.86 -25.49 -8.86
CA GLU A 80 2.13 -26.02 -9.37
C GLU A 80 3.25 -24.97 -9.39
N ILE A 81 2.93 -23.69 -9.57
CA ILE A 81 3.94 -22.62 -9.52
C ILE A 81 4.58 -22.48 -8.13
N PHE A 82 3.93 -23.03 -7.10
CA PHE A 82 4.41 -23.04 -5.72
C PHE A 82 5.02 -24.39 -5.30
N SER A 83 5.19 -25.33 -6.23
CA SER A 83 5.83 -26.60 -5.91
C SER A 83 7.30 -26.41 -5.53
N LEU A 84 7.88 -27.42 -4.86
CA LEU A 84 9.30 -27.40 -4.49
C LEU A 84 10.19 -27.39 -5.74
N GLU A 85 9.78 -28.10 -6.80
CA GLU A 85 10.47 -28.13 -8.08
C GLU A 85 10.47 -26.75 -8.75
N ALA A 86 9.32 -26.07 -8.77
CA ALA A 86 9.22 -24.72 -9.32
C ALA A 86 10.02 -23.71 -8.48
N LEU A 87 10.07 -23.87 -7.15
CA LEU A 87 10.92 -23.06 -6.28
C LEU A 87 12.40 -23.31 -6.55
N ALA A 88 12.80 -24.58 -6.72
CA ALA A 88 14.16 -24.99 -7.05
C ALA A 88 14.66 -24.34 -8.34
N GLU A 89 13.85 -24.41 -9.40
CA GLU A 89 14.14 -23.78 -10.69
C GLU A 89 14.33 -22.26 -10.54
N ARG A 90 13.44 -21.60 -9.79
CA ARG A 90 13.58 -20.16 -9.52
C ARG A 90 14.87 -19.83 -8.79
N LYS A 91 15.29 -20.65 -7.80
CA LYS A 91 16.52 -20.43 -7.04
C LYS A 91 17.77 -20.61 -7.90
N ARG A 92 17.82 -21.65 -8.74
CA ARG A 92 18.90 -21.84 -9.73
C ARG A 92 18.99 -20.68 -10.71
N GLY A 93 17.84 -20.17 -11.16
CA GLY A 93 17.79 -19.01 -12.04
C GLY A 93 18.36 -17.70 -11.45
N VAL A 94 18.46 -17.58 -10.12
CA VAL A 94 18.97 -16.36 -9.45
C VAL A 94 20.32 -16.54 -8.76
N SER A 95 20.84 -17.76 -8.67
CA SER A 95 22.11 -18.05 -7.99
C SER A 95 22.85 -19.17 -8.69
N SER A 96 24.08 -18.88 -9.13
CA SER A 96 24.97 -19.85 -9.78
C SER A 96 25.48 -20.94 -8.84
N THR A 97 25.41 -20.72 -7.53
CA THR A 97 25.82 -21.68 -6.49
C THR A 97 24.63 -22.36 -5.83
N ALA A 98 23.44 -22.26 -6.42
CA ALA A 98 22.20 -22.78 -5.82
C ALA A 98 22.33 -24.24 -5.39
N ASP A 99 22.89 -25.11 -6.25
CA ASP A 99 22.98 -26.55 -6.00
C ASP A 99 23.81 -26.92 -4.75
N GLU A 100 24.64 -26.01 -4.22
CA GLU A 100 25.40 -26.24 -2.98
C GLU A 100 24.53 -26.19 -1.71
N TRP A 101 23.43 -25.43 -1.72
CA TRP A 101 22.58 -25.18 -0.54
C TRP A 101 21.11 -25.49 -0.77
N LEU A 102 20.70 -25.82 -2.00
CA LEU A 102 19.29 -25.93 -2.38
C LEU A 102 18.57 -27.05 -1.66
N ASP A 103 19.21 -28.22 -1.51
CA ASP A 103 18.61 -29.37 -0.84
C ASP A 103 18.28 -29.08 0.62
N GLU A 104 19.14 -28.32 1.32
CA GLU A 104 18.87 -27.88 2.69
C GLU A 104 17.74 -26.84 2.70
N TYR A 105 17.79 -25.85 1.80
CA TYR A 105 16.79 -24.80 1.70
C TYR A 105 15.37 -25.33 1.43
N LEU A 106 15.25 -26.36 0.56
CA LEU A 106 13.95 -26.93 0.18
C LEU A 106 13.32 -27.76 1.30
N ARG A 107 14.08 -28.29 2.27
CA ARG A 107 13.53 -29.05 3.41
C ARG A 107 12.58 -28.21 4.26
N ASP A 108 12.90 -26.93 4.42
CA ASP A 108 12.12 -25.99 5.24
C ASP A 108 11.13 -25.15 4.41
N ALA A 109 11.09 -25.36 3.09
CA ALA A 109 10.20 -24.64 2.21
C ALA A 109 8.73 -25.09 2.37
N TYR A 110 7.83 -24.13 2.23
CA TYR A 110 6.39 -24.30 2.41
C TYR A 110 5.66 -24.28 1.07
N VAL A 111 4.89 -25.34 0.82
CA VAL A 111 3.94 -25.42 -0.29
C VAL A 111 2.54 -24.99 0.22
N PRO A 112 1.87 -24.02 -0.43
CA PRO A 112 0.59 -23.51 0.03
C PRO A 112 -0.56 -24.48 -0.18
N THR A 113 -1.56 -24.38 0.68
CA THR A 113 -2.80 -25.15 0.59
C THR A 113 -3.96 -24.29 0.08
N PRO A 114 -5.06 -24.87 -0.42
CA PRO A 114 -6.28 -24.11 -0.73
C PRO A 114 -6.81 -23.29 0.47
N ASN A 115 -6.57 -23.76 1.71
CA ASN A 115 -6.98 -23.04 2.90
C ASN A 115 -6.18 -21.73 3.12
N ASP A 116 -4.90 -21.69 2.71
CA ASP A 116 -4.10 -20.47 2.77
C ASP A 116 -4.71 -19.37 1.88
N PHE A 117 -5.07 -19.69 0.63
CA PHE A 117 -5.71 -18.75 -0.28
C PHE A 117 -7.11 -18.35 0.20
N ARG A 118 -7.90 -19.28 0.73
CA ARG A 118 -9.20 -18.97 1.36
C ARG A 118 -9.06 -17.93 2.49
N ARG A 119 -8.05 -18.08 3.35
CA ARG A 119 -7.75 -17.12 4.42
C ARG A 119 -7.38 -15.74 3.86
N LEU A 120 -6.52 -15.68 2.84
CA LEU A 120 -6.15 -14.42 2.19
C LEU A 120 -7.37 -13.73 1.57
N ARG A 121 -8.25 -14.48 0.88
CA ARG A 121 -9.51 -13.97 0.32
C ARG A 121 -10.41 -13.39 1.40
N LYS A 122 -10.52 -14.04 2.56
CA LYS A 122 -11.28 -13.50 3.71
C LYS A 122 -10.74 -12.15 4.17
N HIS A 123 -9.41 -12.01 4.27
CA HIS A 123 -8.80 -10.72 4.61
C HIS A 123 -9.11 -9.63 3.58
N VAL A 124 -9.00 -9.95 2.28
CA VAL A 124 -9.34 -9.03 1.19
C VAL A 124 -10.81 -8.62 1.26
N ALA A 125 -11.72 -9.56 1.46
CA ALA A 125 -13.15 -9.27 1.57
C ALA A 125 -13.48 -8.29 2.70
N THR A 126 -12.84 -8.45 3.88
CA THR A 126 -12.99 -7.49 4.98
C THR A 126 -12.54 -6.09 4.59
N ARG A 127 -11.41 -5.96 3.90
CA ARG A 127 -10.85 -4.65 3.49
C ARG A 127 -11.64 -4.03 2.34
N ARG A 128 -12.17 -4.86 1.46
CA ARG A 128 -13.06 -4.46 0.38
C ARG A 128 -14.33 -3.78 0.90
N LYS A 129 -14.94 -4.33 1.95
CA LYS A 129 -16.12 -3.69 2.59
C LYS A 129 -15.82 -2.26 3.05
N ILE A 130 -14.66 -2.04 3.67
CA ILE A 130 -14.20 -0.70 4.08
C ILE A 130 -14.01 0.21 2.86
N TYR A 131 -13.34 -0.31 1.82
CA TYR A 131 -13.15 0.43 0.58
C TYR A 131 -14.47 0.85 -0.07
N GLU A 132 -15.40 -0.07 -0.21
CA GLU A 132 -16.69 0.15 -0.88
C GLU A 132 -17.59 1.12 -0.10
N ALA A 133 -17.57 1.05 1.23
CA ALA A 133 -18.37 1.93 2.07
C ALA A 133 -17.78 3.35 2.19
N SER A 134 -16.47 3.48 2.42
CA SER A 134 -15.87 4.75 2.82
C SER A 134 -15.09 5.46 1.70
N PHE A 135 -14.50 4.74 0.75
CA PHE A 135 -13.53 5.32 -0.20
C PHE A 135 -13.99 5.30 -1.66
N ARG A 136 -14.76 4.29 -2.07
CA ARG A 136 -15.34 4.20 -3.42
C ARG A 136 -16.26 5.39 -3.74
N PRO A 137 -17.15 5.86 -2.83
CA PRO A 137 -17.98 7.03 -3.11
C PRO A 137 -17.16 8.29 -3.33
N ILE A 138 -16.11 8.53 -2.54
CA ILE A 138 -15.20 9.67 -2.71
C ILE A 138 -14.54 9.60 -4.09
N ARG A 139 -13.95 8.45 -4.45
CA ARG A 139 -13.34 8.28 -5.78
C ARG A 139 -14.35 8.59 -6.88
N HIS A 140 -15.52 7.96 -6.87
CA HIS A 140 -16.48 8.10 -7.97
C HIS A 140 -17.05 9.52 -8.06
N LYS A 141 -17.50 10.08 -6.93
CA LYS A 141 -18.23 11.34 -6.90
C LYS A 141 -17.33 12.57 -6.93
N VAL A 142 -16.12 12.50 -6.37
CA VAL A 142 -15.19 13.65 -6.27
C VAL A 142 -14.13 13.59 -7.35
N PHE A 143 -13.41 12.48 -7.46
CA PHE A 143 -12.16 12.42 -8.24
C PHE A 143 -12.30 11.89 -9.67
N ALA A 144 -13.18 10.90 -9.91
CA ALA A 144 -13.26 10.20 -11.20
C ALA A 144 -14.31 10.77 -12.15
N HIS A 145 -15.48 11.16 -11.64
CA HIS A 145 -16.58 11.64 -12.48
C HIS A 145 -17.10 13.03 -12.10
N LYS A 146 -16.53 13.65 -11.05
CA LYS A 146 -16.89 14.98 -10.51
C LYS A 146 -18.42 15.21 -10.50
N GLN A 147 -19.16 14.22 -9.98
CA GLN A 147 -20.63 14.12 -10.06
C GLN A 147 -21.36 14.93 -8.97
N LEU A 148 -20.68 15.74 -8.16
CA LEU A 148 -21.29 16.50 -7.08
C LEU A 148 -21.53 17.96 -7.45
N SER A 149 -22.75 18.42 -7.13
CA SER A 149 -23.25 19.77 -7.39
C SER A 149 -23.08 20.73 -6.21
N THR A 150 -22.70 20.28 -5.01
CA THR A 150 -22.52 21.15 -3.83
C THR A 150 -21.33 20.77 -2.92
N GLN A 151 -20.79 21.75 -2.19
CA GLN A 151 -19.69 21.57 -1.23
C GLN A 151 -20.10 20.71 -0.02
N VAL A 152 -21.34 20.83 0.45
CA VAL A 152 -21.90 20.09 1.60
C VAL A 152 -21.90 18.57 1.35
N ASP A 153 -22.23 18.15 0.12
CA ASP A 153 -22.20 16.73 -0.26
C ASP A 153 -20.78 16.15 -0.25
N THR A 154 -19.77 16.98 -0.51
CA THR A 154 -18.37 16.57 -0.51
C THR A 154 -17.85 16.39 0.92
N GLU A 155 -18.18 17.32 1.81
CA GLU A 155 -17.79 17.26 3.24
C GLU A 155 -18.37 16.03 3.92
N ALA A 156 -19.64 15.69 3.67
CA ALA A 156 -20.29 14.50 4.21
C ALA A 156 -19.58 13.19 3.79
N LEU A 157 -19.08 13.12 2.54
CA LEU A 157 -18.33 11.96 2.07
C LEU A 157 -16.98 11.80 2.80
N PHE A 158 -16.24 12.90 2.96
CA PHE A 158 -14.96 12.86 3.67
C PHE A 158 -15.11 12.64 5.17
N ALA A 159 -16.21 13.09 5.80
CA ALA A 159 -16.49 12.83 7.21
C ALA A 159 -16.58 11.32 7.54
N ASN A 160 -17.09 10.51 6.61
CA ASN A 160 -17.15 9.05 6.76
C ASN A 160 -15.81 8.34 6.49
N ALA A 161 -14.83 9.04 5.90
CA ALA A 161 -13.54 8.47 5.50
C ALA A 161 -12.45 8.72 6.55
N LYS A 162 -12.30 7.76 7.47
CA LYS A 162 -11.28 7.87 8.53
C LYS A 162 -9.87 7.68 7.98
N ILE A 163 -8.95 8.58 8.34
CA ILE A 163 -7.52 8.49 8.02
C ILE A 163 -6.90 7.16 8.49
N ARG A 164 -7.32 6.68 9.66
CA ARG A 164 -6.89 5.37 10.18
C ARG A 164 -7.22 4.24 9.22
N ASP A 165 -8.42 4.24 8.65
CA ASP A 165 -8.92 3.14 7.82
C ASP A 165 -8.18 3.07 6.49
N ILE A 166 -7.91 4.20 5.84
CA ILE A 166 -7.13 4.23 4.59
C ILE A 166 -5.67 3.83 4.83
N GLN A 167 -5.04 4.28 5.93
CA GLN A 167 -3.68 3.83 6.28
C GLN A 167 -3.63 2.31 6.49
N GLN A 168 -4.59 1.75 7.26
CA GLN A 168 -4.65 0.31 7.49
C GLN A 168 -4.94 -0.47 6.20
N LEU A 169 -5.78 0.07 5.32
CA LEU A 169 -6.10 -0.50 4.02
C LEU A 169 -4.86 -0.57 3.12
N LEU A 170 -4.14 0.53 2.99
CA LEU A 170 -2.92 0.63 2.17
C LEU A 170 -1.82 -0.30 2.69
N ILE A 171 -1.59 -0.31 4.01
CA ILE A 171 -0.57 -1.19 4.60
C ILE A 171 -0.98 -2.67 4.54
N PHE A 172 -2.28 -2.97 4.58
CA PHE A 172 -2.75 -4.32 4.28
C PHE A 172 -2.35 -4.77 2.86
N LEU A 173 -2.52 -3.92 1.85
CA LEU A 173 -2.14 -4.26 0.46
C LEU A 173 -0.65 -4.58 0.34
N ARG A 174 0.20 -3.77 0.99
CA ARG A 174 1.65 -4.04 1.05
C ARG A 174 1.97 -5.35 1.75
N ARG A 175 1.34 -5.61 2.90
CA ARG A 175 1.53 -6.87 3.65
C ARG A 175 1.09 -8.09 2.85
N LEU A 176 0.02 -7.95 2.08
CA LEU A 176 -0.47 -9.01 1.19
C LEU A 176 0.53 -9.27 0.05
N HIS A 177 1.00 -8.21 -0.60
CA HIS A 177 2.05 -8.32 -1.62
C HIS A 177 3.28 -9.05 -1.06
N GLU A 178 3.78 -8.61 0.11
CA GLU A 178 4.94 -9.20 0.75
C GLU A 178 4.72 -10.68 1.07
N ALA A 179 3.56 -11.04 1.64
CA ALA A 179 3.24 -12.43 1.96
C ALA A 179 3.19 -13.32 0.71
N LEU A 180 2.62 -12.82 -0.39
CA LEU A 180 2.57 -13.56 -1.67
C LEU A 180 3.95 -13.66 -2.32
N TRP A 181 4.75 -12.59 -2.25
CA TRP A 181 6.12 -12.60 -2.77
C TRP A 181 7.01 -13.56 -1.98
N GLN A 182 6.94 -13.56 -0.65
CA GLN A 182 7.68 -14.48 0.21
C GLN A 182 7.25 -15.94 -0.01
N LEU A 183 5.95 -16.18 -0.24
CA LEU A 183 5.46 -17.50 -0.62
C LEU A 183 6.04 -17.95 -1.96
N PHE A 184 5.87 -17.14 -3.00
CA PHE A 184 6.30 -17.49 -4.34
C PHE A 184 7.83 -17.63 -4.45
N PHE A 185 8.55 -16.63 -3.95
CA PHE A 185 9.99 -16.52 -4.18
C PHE A 185 10.83 -17.26 -3.14
N ASN A 186 10.34 -17.39 -1.90
CA ASN A 186 11.11 -17.98 -0.79
C ASN A 186 10.46 -19.21 -0.16
N GLY A 187 9.35 -19.70 -0.70
CA GLY A 187 8.64 -20.85 -0.12
C GLY A 187 8.23 -20.58 1.33
N ARG A 188 7.88 -19.35 1.70
CA ARG A 188 7.47 -19.05 3.09
C ARG A 188 5.97 -19.01 3.22
N LYS A 189 5.45 -19.56 4.32
CA LYS A 189 4.01 -19.51 4.63
C LYS A 189 3.47 -18.06 4.54
N PRO A 190 2.34 -17.83 3.84
CA PRO A 190 1.84 -16.47 3.58
C PRO A 190 1.17 -15.89 4.84
N ILE A 191 2.00 -15.33 5.72
CA ILE A 191 1.59 -14.72 6.99
C ILE A 191 1.59 -13.20 6.83
N LEU A 192 0.43 -12.58 7.08
CA LEU A 192 0.29 -11.12 7.07
C LEU A 192 0.87 -10.52 8.35
N ARG A 193 2.18 -10.37 8.42
CA ARG A 193 2.89 -9.79 9.59
C ARG A 193 2.45 -8.34 9.84
N PRO A 194 2.28 -7.89 11.10
CA PRO A 194 1.98 -6.50 11.41
C PRO A 194 3.02 -5.54 10.83
N ALA A 195 2.59 -4.34 10.45
CA ALA A 195 3.48 -3.30 9.93
C ALA A 195 3.02 -1.91 10.41
N PRO A 196 3.96 -0.96 10.64
CA PRO A 196 3.62 0.42 10.94
C PRO A 196 2.76 1.04 9.83
N TYR A 197 1.73 1.76 10.24
CA TYR A 197 0.78 2.39 9.33
C TYR A 197 0.45 3.86 9.67
N SER A 198 0.56 4.28 10.92
CA SER A 198 0.22 5.65 11.30
C SER A 198 1.38 6.61 11.03
N VAL A 199 1.14 7.64 10.22
CA VAL A 199 2.13 8.70 9.98
C VAL A 199 2.54 9.38 11.29
N SER A 200 1.57 9.76 12.12
CA SER A 200 1.83 10.39 13.42
C SER A 200 2.73 9.51 14.31
N GLN A 201 2.48 8.19 14.36
CA GLN A 201 3.33 7.28 15.13
C GLN A 201 4.71 7.12 14.53
N MET A 202 4.83 7.07 13.20
CA MET A 202 6.12 6.95 12.51
C MET A 202 7.00 8.19 12.69
N LEU A 203 6.40 9.38 12.77
CA LEU A 203 7.11 10.62 13.10
C LEU A 203 7.51 10.69 14.58
N ALA A 204 6.61 10.29 15.48
CA ALA A 204 6.87 10.33 16.93
C ALA A 204 7.89 9.28 17.39
N GLN A 205 7.90 8.11 16.75
CA GLN A 205 8.76 6.97 17.10
C GLN A 205 9.42 6.39 15.84
N PRO A 206 10.36 7.14 15.24
CA PRO A 206 11.03 6.71 14.02
C PRO A 206 11.87 5.47 14.28
N ARG A 207 11.70 4.44 13.44
CA ARG A 207 12.53 3.24 13.52
C ARG A 207 13.85 3.49 12.78
N PRO A 208 15.02 3.26 13.42
CA PRO A 208 16.32 3.50 12.79
C PRO A 208 16.51 2.66 11.51
N ASN A 209 16.00 1.43 11.50
CA ASN A 209 16.04 0.53 10.34
C ASN A 209 14.67 0.42 9.63
N GLY A 210 13.86 1.49 9.68
CA GLY A 210 12.58 1.55 8.96
C GLY A 210 12.82 1.63 7.44
N HIS A 211 12.80 0.48 6.77
CA HIS A 211 13.03 0.36 5.32
C HIS A 211 11.74 0.29 4.49
N SER A 212 10.56 0.28 5.13
CA SER A 212 9.34 0.25 4.36
C SER A 212 9.11 1.54 3.60
N LEU A 213 8.45 1.43 2.44
CA LEU A 213 8.13 2.56 1.57
C LEU A 213 7.47 3.72 2.32
N GLN A 214 6.47 3.43 3.15
CA GLN A 214 5.76 4.45 3.93
C GLN A 214 6.62 5.07 5.04
N GLU A 215 7.48 4.29 5.71
CA GLU A 215 8.38 4.80 6.76
C GLU A 215 9.45 5.70 6.14
N ARG A 216 10.05 5.25 5.04
CA ARG A 216 11.05 6.00 4.28
C ARG A 216 10.48 7.32 3.78
N LEU A 217 9.32 7.29 3.13
CA LEU A 217 8.68 8.48 2.59
C LEU A 217 8.29 9.48 3.70
N THR A 218 7.76 8.99 4.83
CA THR A 218 7.42 9.83 5.98
C THR A 218 8.66 10.54 6.53
N ARG A 219 9.76 9.80 6.71
CA ARG A 219 11.03 10.34 7.21
C ARG A 219 11.69 11.31 6.25
N GLU A 220 11.75 10.98 4.96
CA GLU A 220 12.32 11.86 3.92
C GLU A 220 11.52 13.16 3.80
N THR A 221 10.19 13.09 3.85
CA THR A 221 9.31 14.27 3.83
C THR A 221 9.55 15.17 5.04
N GLU A 222 9.60 14.59 6.24
CA GLU A 222 9.88 15.35 7.47
C GLU A 222 11.25 16.02 7.43
N ALA A 223 12.29 15.27 7.07
CA ALA A 223 13.66 15.78 7.01
C ALA A 223 13.76 16.93 6.00
N PHE A 224 13.16 16.78 4.82
CA PHE A 224 13.14 17.82 3.79
C PHE A 224 12.41 19.08 4.26
N LEU A 225 11.20 18.95 4.81
CA LEU A 225 10.41 20.10 5.26
C LEU A 225 11.07 20.84 6.42
N LYS A 226 11.68 20.11 7.37
CA LYS A 226 12.43 20.72 8.48
C LYS A 226 13.73 21.38 8.02
N LEU A 227 14.38 20.83 6.99
CA LEU A 227 15.60 21.42 6.42
C LEU A 227 15.29 22.79 5.78
N ILE A 228 14.25 22.85 4.95
CA ILE A 228 13.88 24.12 4.30
C ILE A 228 13.33 25.13 5.31
N ALA A 229 12.61 24.67 6.36
CA ALA A 229 12.07 25.52 7.43
C ALA A 229 13.13 26.31 8.22
N ARG A 230 14.38 25.83 8.24
CA ARG A 230 15.49 26.44 8.95
C ARG A 230 16.24 27.52 8.15
N GLN A 231 15.85 27.75 6.88
CA GLN A 231 16.42 28.77 5.99
C GLN A 231 15.59 30.06 6.04
#